data_AF-A0AA95KQW8-F1
#
_entry.id   AF-A0AA95KQW8-F1
#
_cell.length_a   1.000
_cell.length_b   1.000
_cell.length_c   1.000
_cell.angle_alpha   90.00
_cell.angle_beta   90.00
_cell.angle_gamma   90.00
#
_symmetry.space_group_name_H-M   'P 1'
#
loop_
_entity.id
_entity.type
_entity.pdbx_description
1 polymer ?
#
loop_
_entity_poly.entity_id
_entity_poly.type
_entity_poly.pdbx_seq_one_letter_code
_entity_poly.pdbx_strand_id
1 'polypeptide(L)' 'MEFLADVNWALIAPILVIQVILLIVALVDLIRIEKTNGPKWLWAVIILLINIIGPILYFVIGRRNQ' A
#
# COMPACT_ATOMS: atom_id res chain seq x y z
N MET A 1 -16.18 -1.73 -24.23
CA MET A 1 -17.08 -1.42 -23.10
C MET A 1 -17.75 -2.67 -22.54
N GLU A 2 -18.12 -3.66 -23.36
CA GLU A 2 -18.71 -4.94 -22.90
C GLU A 2 -17.78 -5.77 -21.99
N PHE A 3 -16.47 -5.78 -22.25
CA PHE A 3 -15.48 -6.51 -21.43
C PHE A 3 -15.51 -6.19 -19.92
N LEU A 4 -15.86 -4.96 -19.52
CA LEU A 4 -15.93 -4.57 -18.10
C LEU A 4 -17.23 -5.05 -17.43
N ALA A 5 -18.27 -5.28 -18.21
CA ALA A 5 -19.55 -5.80 -17.71
C ALA A 5 -19.47 -7.30 -17.39
N ASP A 6 -18.60 -8.03 -18.09
CA ASP A 6 -18.36 -9.47 -17.87
C ASP A 6 -17.44 -9.76 -16.67
N VAL A 7 -16.80 -8.73 -16.11
CA VAL A 7 -15.95 -8.86 -14.92
C VAL A 7 -16.82 -9.12 -13.69
N ASN A 8 -16.50 -10.19 -12.96
CA ASN A 8 -17.13 -10.45 -11.66
C ASN A 8 -16.63 -9.48 -10.60
N TRP A 9 -17.28 -8.31 -10.51
CA TRP A 9 -16.94 -7.26 -9.57
C TRP A 9 -17.05 -7.68 -8.10
N ALA A 10 -17.91 -8.65 -7.77
CA ALA A 10 -18.02 -9.17 -6.41
C ALA A 10 -16.74 -9.88 -5.94
N LEU A 11 -15.94 -10.42 -6.86
CA LEU A 11 -14.65 -11.04 -6.56
C LEU A 11 -13.50 -10.02 -6.53
N ILE A 12 -13.49 -9.07 -7.46
CA ILE A 12 -12.38 -8.11 -7.62
C ILE A 12 -12.48 -6.92 -6.66
N ALA A 13 -13.68 -6.39 -6.43
CA ALA A 13 -13.86 -5.20 -5.60
C ALA A 13 -13.29 -5.36 -4.18
N PRO A 14 -13.48 -6.49 -3.46
CA PRO A 14 -12.89 -6.68 -2.14
C PRO A 14 -11.35 -6.60 -2.15
N ILE A 15 -10.70 -7.17 -3.17
CA ILE A 15 -9.24 -7.16 -3.32
C ILE A 15 -8.74 -5.73 -3.53
N LEU A 16 -9.41 -4.97 -4.41
CA LEU A 16 -9.09 -3.56 -4.65
C LEU A 16 -9.29 -2.71 -3.39
N VAL A 17 -10.37 -2.94 -2.63
CA VAL A 17 -10.63 -2.24 -1.37
C VAL A 17 -9.51 -2.51 -0.35
N ILE A 18 -9.09 -3.77 -0.19
CA ILE A 18 -7.97 -4.11 0.69
C ILE A 18 -6.68 -3.42 0.23
N GLN A 19 -6.42 -3.41 -1.08
CA GLN A 19 -5.24 -2.75 -1.64
C GLN A 19 -5.24 -1.24 -1.36
N VAL A 20 -6.37 -0.56 -1.55
CA VAL A 20 -6.52 0.88 -1.29
C VAL A 20 -6.39 1.18 0.22
N ILE A 21 -7.03 0.39 1.07
CA ILE A 21 -6.91 0.54 2.53
C ILE A 21 -5.44 0.39 2.93
N LEU A 22 -4.77 -0.66 2.47
CA LEU A 22 -3.38 -0.93 2.80
C LEU A 22 -2.45 0.21 2.35
N LEU A 23 -2.67 0.74 1.15
CA LEU A 23 -1.93 1.89 0.62
C LEU A 23 -2.12 3.13 1.51
N ILE A 24 -3.36 3.49 1.82
CA ILE A 24 -3.68 4.67 2.64
C ILE A 24 -3.06 4.53 4.04
N VAL A 25 -3.25 3.37 4.68
CA VAL A 25 -2.73 3.13 6.03
C VAL A 25 -1.20 3.20 6.02
N ALA A 26 -0.52 2.67 5.01
CA ALA A 26 0.94 2.75 4.89
C ALA A 26 1.44 4.19 4.73
N LEU A 27 0.79 4.99 3.89
CA LEU A 27 1.15 6.39 3.69
C LEU A 27 0.91 7.23 4.96
N VAL A 28 -0.25 7.04 5.61
CA VAL A 28 -0.56 7.72 6.88
C VAL A 28 0.45 7.35 7.96
N ASP A 29 0.77 6.06 8.10
CA ASP A 29 1.77 5.60 9.07
C ASP A 29 3.17 6.17 8.77
N LEU A 30 3.58 6.21 7.50
CA LEU A 30 4.87 6.78 7.08
C LEU A 30 5.01 8.27 7.42
N ILE A 31 3.93 9.04 7.29
CA ILE A 31 3.90 10.45 7.67
C ILE A 31 4.05 10.58 9.19
N ARG A 32 3.35 9.75 9.97
CA ARG A 32 3.27 9.83 11.44
C ARG A 32 4.50 9.28 12.17
N ILE A 33 5.15 8.25 11.64
CA ILE A 33 6.28 7.61 12.33
C ILE A 33 7.50 8.53 12.38
N GLU A 34 8.29 8.53 13.46
CA GLU A 34 9.46 9.42 13.52
C GLU A 34 10.64 8.91 12.69
N LYS A 35 10.86 7.59 12.70
CA LYS A 35 12.02 6.95 12.07
C LYS A 35 11.59 5.74 11.26
N THR A 36 12.22 5.57 10.12
CA THR A 36 12.10 4.40 9.25
C THR A 36 13.45 3.72 9.11
N ASN A 37 13.48 2.48 8.64
CA ASN A 37 14.71 1.82 8.23
C ASN A 37 15.15 2.40 6.88
N GLY A 38 16.07 3.37 6.92
CA GLY A 38 16.43 4.21 5.76
C GLY A 38 15.60 5.50 5.67
N PRO A 39 15.81 6.31 4.63
CA PRO A 39 15.16 7.61 4.51
C PRO A 39 13.65 7.48 4.21
N LYS A 40 12.82 8.32 4.85
CA LYS A 40 11.35 8.29 4.67
C LYS A 40 10.90 8.41 3.21
N TRP A 41 11.58 9.26 2.43
CA TRP A 41 11.19 9.50 1.03
C TRP A 41 11.31 8.23 0.16
N LEU A 42 12.28 7.36 0.46
CA LEU A 42 12.44 6.09 -0.24
C LEU A 42 11.22 5.19 -0.02
N TRP A 43 10.71 5.14 1.21
CA TRP A 43 9.51 4.37 1.52
C TRP A 43 8.26 4.90 0.84
N ALA A 44 8.12 6.21 0.69
CA ALA A 44 7.01 6.79 -0.08
C ALA A 44 7.03 6.32 -1.54
N VAL A 45 8.21 6.30 -2.17
CA VAL A 45 8.39 5.81 -3.55
C VAL A 45 8.06 4.31 -3.64
N ILE A 46 8.56 3.51 -2.70
CA ILE A 46 8.29 2.06 -2.65
C ILE A 46 6.79 1.77 -2.50
N ILE A 47 6.12 2.45 -1.58
CA ILE A 47 4.68 2.29 -1.32
C ILE A 47 3.85 2.63 -2.56
N LEU A 48 4.20 3.70 -3.28
CA LEU A 48 3.43 4.18 -4.43
C LEU A 48 3.69 3.37 -5.71
N LEU A 49 4.92 2.89 -5.93
CA LEU A 49 5.29 2.29 -7.23
C LEU A 49 5.20 0.76 -7.26
N ILE A 50 5.23 0.08 -6.11
CA ILE A 50 5.30 -1.39 -6.06
C ILE A 50 3.93 -2.01 -5.67
N ASN A 51 2.83 -1.30 -5.90
CA ASN A 51 1.45 -1.77 -5.65
C ASN A 51 1.28 -2.37 -4.25
N ILE A 52 0.72 -3.58 -4.10
CA ILE A 52 0.49 -4.21 -2.80
C ILE A 52 1.80 -4.56 -2.07
N ILE A 53 2.88 -4.83 -2.81
CA ILE A 53 4.18 -5.23 -2.23
C ILE A 53 4.83 -4.04 -1.53
N GLY A 54 4.69 -2.83 -2.05
CA GLY A 54 5.26 -1.61 -1.46
C GLY A 54 4.85 -1.36 0.00
N PRO A 55 3.54 -1.24 0.30
CA PRO A 55 3.00 -1.19 1.65
C PRO A 55 3.41 -2.37 2.53
N ILE A 56 3.41 -3.60 2.01
CA ILE A 56 3.82 -4.79 2.78
C ILE A 56 5.29 -4.66 3.21
N LEU A 57 6.19 -4.33 2.28
CA LEU A 57 7.60 -4.12 2.58
C LEU A 57 7.79 -2.98 3.59
N TYR A 58 7.02 -1.90 3.46
CA TYR A 58 7.05 -0.82 4.44
C TYR A 58 6.68 -1.34 5.83
N PHE A 59 5.58 -2.07 6.02
CA PHE A 59 5.20 -2.54 7.35
C PHE A 59 6.15 -3.60 7.94
N VAL A 60 6.70 -4.48 7.11
CA VAL A 60 7.58 -5.57 7.56
C VAL A 60 9.01 -5.11 7.80
N ILE A 61 9.53 -4.25 6.93
CA ILE A 61 10.95 -3.87 6.89
C ILE A 61 11.13 -2.37 7.14
N GLY A 62 10.31 -1.52 6.53
CA GLY A 62 10.50 -0.06 6.58
C GLY A 62 10.12 0.60 7.90
N ARG A 63 9.05 0.12 8.53
CA ARG A 63 8.52 0.63 9.78
C ARG A 63 9.40 0.19 10.92
N ARG A 64 10.05 1.15 11.57
CA ARG A 64 10.83 0.87 12.77
C ARG A 64 9.91 1.00 13.97
N ASN A 65 9.45 -0.14 14.48
CA ASN A 65 8.80 -0.20 15.77
C ASN A 65 9.88 0.14 16.82
N GLN A 66 9.88 1.38 17.30
CA GLN A 66 10.65 1.76 18.50
C GLN A 66 9.95 1.19 19.72
#